data_AF-A0A536FCG7-F1
#
_entry.id   AF-A0A536FCG7-F1
#
_cell.length_a   1.000
_cell.length_b   1.000
_cell.length_c   1.000
_cell.angle_alpha   90.00
_cell.angle_beta   90.00
_cell.angle_gamma   90.00
#
_symmetry.space_group_name_H-M   'P 1'
#
loop_
_entity.id
_entity.type
_entity.pdbx_description
1 polymer ?
#
loop_
_entity_poly.entity_id
_entity_poly.type
_entity_poly.pdbx_seq_one_letter_code
_entity_poly.pdbx_strand_id
1 'polypeptide(L)' 'EQIGSPIHFSDTPVRRGRAGPGLGEHTSEVLRALGRTEAEISELKAKGVLGGT' A
#
# COMPACT_ATOMS: atom_id res chain seq x y z
N GLU A 1 9.50 -20.02 -1.50
CA GLU A 1 10.30 -19.35 -0.45
C GLU A 1 10.84 -18.03 -1.00
N GLN A 2 10.90 -16.97 -0.20
CA GLN A 2 11.36 -15.65 -0.67
C GLN A 2 12.85 -15.47 -0.31
N ILE A 3 13.71 -15.32 -1.32
CA ILE A 3 15.16 -15.09 -1.11
C ILE A 3 15.36 -13.63 -0.67
N GLY A 4 16.16 -13.41 0.37
CA GLY A 4 16.45 -12.06 0.88
C GLY A 4 17.65 -11.42 0.23
N SER A 5 17.96 -10.20 0.67
CA SER A 5 19.19 -9.51 0.26
C SER A 5 20.43 -10.35 0.61
N PRO A 6 21.34 -10.62 -0.34
CA PRO A 6 22.58 -11.32 -0.07
C PRO A 6 23.68 -10.40 0.51
N ILE A 7 23.43 -9.08 0.57
CA ILE A 7 24.39 -8.08 1.03
C ILE A 7 24.04 -7.66 2.46
N HIS A 8 25.05 -7.65 3.33
CA HIS A 8 24.96 -7.18 4.71
C HIS A 8 25.46 -5.74 4.83
N PHE A 9 24.65 -4.87 5.45
CA PHE A 9 25.00 -3.49 5.76
C PHE A 9 25.25 -3.36 7.27
N SER A 10 26.35 -2.72 7.67
CA SER A 10 26.74 -2.57 9.09
C SER A 10 25.81 -1.62 9.85
N ASP A 11 25.48 -0.48 9.23
CA ASP A 11 24.81 0.63 9.92
C ASP A 11 23.30 0.61 9.68
N THR A 12 22.86 0.09 8.54
CA THR A 12 21.45 -0.02 8.14
C THR A 12 21.09 -1.46 7.73
N PRO A 13 21.02 -2.41 8.67
CA PRO A 13 20.71 -3.80 8.35
C PRO A 13 19.41 -3.95 7.57
N VAL A 14 19.41 -4.81 6.54
CA VAL A 14 18.20 -5.09 5.76
C VAL A 14 17.14 -5.69 6.67
N ARG A 15 15.98 -5.02 6.75
CA ARG A 15 14.82 -5.55 7.45
C ARG A 15 13.83 -6.10 6.42
N ARG A 16 13.46 -7.37 6.55
CA ARG A 16 12.36 -7.93 5.75
C ARG A 16 11.05 -7.46 6.35
N GLY A 17 10.23 -6.82 5.52
CA GLY A 17 8.91 -6.37 5.90
C GLY A 17 7.86 -7.47 5.79
N ARG A 18 6.61 -7.03 5.83
CA ARG A 18 5.41 -7.84 5.51
C ARG A 18 5.46 -8.28 4.04
N ALA A 19 4.61 -9.24 3.69
CA ALA A 19 4.35 -9.57 2.29
C ALA A 19 3.93 -8.32 1.49
N GLY A 20 4.06 -8.38 0.16
CA GLY A 20 3.57 -7.30 -0.70
C GLY A 20 2.09 -7.01 -0.46
N PRO A 21 1.64 -5.77 -0.65
CA PRO A 21 0.25 -5.40 -0.37
C PRO A 21 -0.71 -6.18 -1.26
N GLY A 22 -1.89 -6.46 -0.72
CA GLY A 22 -3.04 -6.93 -1.50
C GLY A 22 -3.49 -5.89 -2.53
N LEU A 23 -4.24 -6.35 -3.53
CA LEU A 23 -4.88 -5.44 -4.48
C LEU A 23 -5.78 -4.46 -3.70
N GLY A 24 -5.50 -3.16 -3.81
CA GLY A 24 -6.30 -2.11 -3.20
C GLY A 24 -6.04 -1.83 -1.71
N GLU A 25 -5.13 -2.55 -1.05
CA GLU A 25 -4.90 -2.47 0.42
C GLU A 25 -4.67 -1.04 0.93
N HIS A 26 -3.94 -0.22 0.17
CA HIS A 26 -3.58 1.14 0.55
C HIS A 26 -4.34 2.24 -0.23
N THR A 27 -5.33 1.89 -1.04
CA THR A 27 -6.03 2.86 -1.92
C THR A 27 -6.62 4.03 -1.13
N SER A 28 -7.37 3.76 -0.07
CA SER A 28 -7.99 4.81 0.75
C SER A 28 -6.96 5.63 1.54
N GLU A 29 -5.83 5.03 1.92
CA GLU A 29 -4.73 5.77 2.59
C GLU A 29 -4.11 6.80 1.64
N VAL A 30 -3.75 6.38 0.42
CA VAL A 30 -3.14 7.27 -0.57
C VAL A 30 -4.11 8.37 -0.99
N LEU A 31 -5.39 8.07 -1.21
CA LEU A 31 -6.38 9.08 -1.60
C LEU A 31 -6.56 10.15 -0.52
N ARG A 32 -6.56 9.77 0.77
CA ARG A 32 -6.59 10.74 1.88
C ARG A 32 -5.33 11.60 1.93
N ALA A 33 -4.15 11.00 1.72
CA ALA A 33 -2.89 11.73 1.65
C ALA A 33 -2.86 12.75 0.50
N LEU A 34 -3.60 12.48 -0.59
CA LEU A 34 -3.80 13.38 -1.73
C LEU A 34 -4.91 14.43 -1.49
N GLY A 35 -5.48 14.50 -0.29
CA GLY A 35 -6.48 15.49 0.10
C GLY A 35 -7.93 15.12 -0.23
N ARG A 36 -8.23 13.87 -0.58
CA ARG A 36 -9.61 13.42 -0.78
C ARG A 36 -10.31 13.21 0.54
N THR A 37 -11.56 13.66 0.59
CA THR A 37 -12.46 13.44 1.70
C THR A 37 -13.01 12.01 1.69
N GLU A 38 -13.49 11.53 2.84
CA GLU A 38 -14.16 10.23 2.94
C GLU A 38 -15.38 10.12 2.01
N ALA A 39 -16.10 11.24 1.82
CA ALA A 39 -17.26 11.29 0.94
C ALA A 39 -16.87 11.03 -0.53
N GLU A 40 -15.81 11.68 -1.02
CA GLU A 40 -15.30 11.47 -2.38
C GLU A 40 -14.77 10.03 -2.57
N ILE A 41 -14.06 9.49 -1.58
CA ILE A 41 -13.54 8.12 -1.64
C ILE A 41 -14.69 7.10 -1.70
N SER A 42 -15.72 7.30 -0.87
CA SER A 42 -16.92 6.46 -0.87
C SER A 42 -17.66 6.54 -2.21
N GLU A 43 -17.73 7.73 -2.82
CA GLU A 43 -18.35 7.91 -4.14
C GLU A 43 -17.57 7.16 -5.24
N LEU A 44 -16.24 7.25 -5.23
CA LEU A 44 -15.39 6.51 -6.17
C LEU A 44 -15.51 5.00 -6.02
N LYS A 45 -15.63 4.51 -4.78
CA LYS A 45 -15.88 3.10 -4.48
C LYS A 45 -17.26 2.66 -5.01
N ALA A 46 -18.30 3.45 -4.77
CA ALA A 46 -19.66 3.16 -5.24
C ALA A 46 -19.76 3.14 -6.78
N LYS A 47 -18.98 3.98 -7.47
CA LYS A 47 -18.88 4.01 -8.93
C LYS A 47 -18.05 2.87 -9.53
N GLY A 48 -17.44 2.01 -8.71
CA GLY A 48 -16.56 0.93 -9.17
C GLY A 48 -15.25 1.43 -9.80
N VAL A 49 -14.85 2.66 -9.53
CA VAL A 49 -13.61 3.26 -10.07
C VAL A 49 -12.38 2.73 -9.35
N LEU A 50 -12.52 2.37 -8.06
CA LEU A 50 -11.44 1.82 -7.25
C LEU A 50 -11.38 0.29 -7.40
N GLY A 51 -10.19 -0.24 -7.69
CA GLY A 51 -9.94 -1.68 -7.72
C GLY A 51 -9.50 -2.23 -6.37
N GLY A 52 -9.97 -3.43 -6.00
CA GLY A 52 -9.55 -4.14 -4.79
C GLY A 52 -10.08 -3.57 -3.45
N THR A 53 -11.11 -2.72 -3.50
CA THR A 53 -11.71 -2.10 -2.31
C THR A 53 -12.90 -2.84 -1.73
#